data_AF-A0A7F5R2G9-F1
#
_entry.id   AF-A0A7F5R2G9-F1
#
_cell.length_a   1.000
_cell.length_b   1.000
_cell.length_c   1.000
_cell.angle_alpha   90.00
_cell.angle_beta   90.00
_cell.angle_gamma   90.00
#
_symmetry.space_group_name_H-M   'P 1'
#
loop_
_entity.id
_entity.type
_entity.pdbx_description
1 polymer ?
#
loop_
_entity_poly.entity_id
_entity_poly.type
_entity_poly.pdbx_seq_one_letter_code
_entity_poly.pdbx_strand_id
1 'polypeptide(L)'
;MTRSTEAFIGSKWLCIILVIYASTWTLSESIPNSNAAKISEVFRWKYIEFDYPSKSERQEAIDNGDFIPGRSLLIDVDVYYGSRGQKVFIGMPRMQGGHPATIATVTNKTTADGNPIVKPYPSWDWHKNLNDCPTNRIVSVFRVKVDECGRLWILDTGSRNDSYICPAQILAFDLKTDTLLYRYEIPSNQYEPRSVFVVPVVDVRDKQCKDTIVYVSDCQGFAIIVYNPSLGVSWKVGDKTMYPYPSSGTYEIQGKNTAILFEC
;
A
#
# COMPACT_ATOMS: atom_id res chain seq x y z
N MET A 1 -29.65 1.64 85.24
CA MET A 1 -29.79 2.40 83.98
C MET A 1 -28.72 1.88 83.03
N THR A 2 -29.15 1.25 81.96
CA THR A 2 -28.38 0.32 81.11
C THR A 2 -27.17 0.98 80.44
N ARG A 3 -26.01 0.33 80.58
CA ARG A 3 -24.70 0.72 80.08
C ARG A 3 -24.30 -0.27 78.99
N SER A 4 -24.10 0.21 77.77
CA SER A 4 -23.63 -0.57 76.63
C SER A 4 -22.12 -0.77 76.70
N THR A 5 -21.66 -2.02 76.61
CA THR A 5 -20.25 -2.39 76.52
C THR A 5 -20.00 -3.21 75.26
N GLU A 6 -19.03 -2.76 74.47
CA GLU A 6 -18.36 -3.48 73.39
C GLU A 6 -17.65 -4.74 73.92
N ALA A 7 -17.50 -5.77 73.09
CA ALA A 7 -16.62 -6.90 73.40
C ALA A 7 -15.98 -7.51 72.14
N PHE A 8 -14.68 -7.22 72.05
CA PHE A 8 -13.51 -8.00 71.65
C PHE A 8 -13.60 -9.39 70.98
N ILE A 9 -12.63 -9.53 70.07
CA ILE A 9 -12.14 -10.65 69.27
C ILE A 9 -11.54 -11.79 70.12
N GLY A 10 -11.71 -13.04 69.70
CA GLY A 10 -11.01 -14.21 70.27
C GLY A 10 -11.06 -15.45 69.37
N SER A 11 -9.87 -15.90 68.94
CA SER A 11 -9.56 -16.98 68.00
C SER A 11 -9.98 -18.39 68.45
N LYS A 12 -10.38 -19.25 67.48
CA LYS A 12 -10.34 -20.71 67.59
C LYS A 12 -9.68 -21.31 66.34
N TRP A 13 -8.65 -22.11 66.56
CA TRP A 13 -7.91 -22.87 65.55
C TRP A 13 -8.79 -23.98 64.94
N LEU A 14 -8.70 -24.17 63.63
CA LEU A 14 -9.36 -25.26 62.90
C LEU A 14 -8.32 -26.11 62.15
N CYS A 15 -8.36 -27.42 62.36
CA CYS A 15 -7.52 -28.41 61.70
C CYS A 15 -7.74 -28.42 60.19
N ILE A 16 -6.64 -28.36 59.42
CA ILE A 16 -6.65 -28.52 57.97
C ILE A 16 -6.45 -30.00 57.64
N ILE A 17 -7.47 -30.65 57.08
CA ILE A 17 -7.32 -31.93 56.39
C ILE A 17 -7.17 -31.60 54.90
N LEU A 18 -5.96 -31.84 54.37
CA LEU A 18 -5.63 -31.74 52.96
C LEU A 18 -6.23 -32.94 52.21
N VAL A 19 -7.29 -32.70 51.42
CA VAL A 19 -7.79 -33.65 50.42
C VAL A 19 -7.34 -33.16 49.05
N ILE A 20 -6.34 -33.84 48.48
CA ILE A 20 -5.84 -33.57 47.14
C ILE A 20 -6.82 -34.23 46.15
N TYR A 21 -7.72 -33.45 45.57
CA TYR A 21 -8.44 -33.86 44.36
C TYR A 21 -7.54 -33.60 43.15
N ALA A 22 -6.95 -34.65 42.62
CA ALA A 22 -6.34 -34.63 41.29
C ALA A 22 -7.45 -34.61 40.23
N SER A 23 -8.07 -33.45 40.01
CA SER A 23 -8.89 -33.24 38.83
C SER A 23 -7.95 -33.06 37.64
N THR A 24 -7.84 -34.08 36.79
CA THR A 24 -7.28 -33.92 35.45
C THR A 24 -8.22 -33.01 34.66
N TRP A 25 -7.95 -31.71 34.70
CA TRP A 25 -8.51 -30.78 33.73
C TRP A 25 -7.85 -31.11 32.40
N THR A 26 -8.44 -32.01 31.62
CA THR A 26 -8.21 -31.98 30.18
C THR A 26 -8.82 -30.67 29.70
N LEU A 27 -7.96 -29.69 29.42
CA LEU A 27 -8.34 -28.56 28.60
C LEU A 27 -8.85 -29.16 27.29
N SER A 28 -10.18 -29.20 27.14
CA SER A 28 -10.79 -29.31 25.84
C SER A 28 -10.36 -28.05 25.10
N GLU A 29 -9.27 -28.14 24.35
CA GLU A 29 -9.02 -27.25 23.24
C GLU A 29 -10.06 -27.59 22.17
N SER A 30 -11.32 -27.20 22.41
CA SER A 30 -12.21 -26.92 21.31
C SER A 30 -11.60 -25.72 20.60
N ILE A 31 -10.71 -25.98 19.64
CA ILE A 31 -10.30 -24.99 18.64
C ILE A 31 -11.61 -24.39 18.14
N PRO A 32 -11.90 -23.11 18.39
CA PRO A 32 -13.10 -22.50 17.85
C PRO A 32 -13.01 -22.70 16.35
N ASN A 33 -13.97 -23.44 15.79
CA ASN A 33 -14.08 -23.69 14.38
C ASN A 33 -14.10 -22.33 13.71
N SER A 34 -12.96 -21.92 13.16
CA SER A 34 -12.86 -20.69 12.44
C SER A 34 -13.64 -20.94 11.15
N ASN A 35 -14.92 -20.58 11.18
CA ASN A 35 -15.55 -20.02 10.00
C ASN A 35 -14.78 -18.73 9.68
N ALA A 36 -13.53 -18.88 9.23
CA ALA A 36 -12.75 -17.83 8.63
C ALA A 36 -13.66 -17.28 7.54
N ALA A 37 -14.03 -16.00 7.67
CA ALA A 37 -14.83 -15.33 6.67
C ALA A 37 -14.22 -15.65 5.31
N LYS A 38 -14.96 -16.39 4.49
CA LYS A 38 -14.44 -16.91 3.23
C LYS A 38 -14.21 -15.69 2.35
N ILE A 39 -12.94 -15.33 2.15
CA ILE A 39 -12.56 -14.24 1.25
C ILE A 39 -13.13 -14.57 -0.13
N SER A 40 -14.02 -13.71 -0.62
CA SER A 40 -14.59 -13.87 -1.96
C SER A 40 -13.63 -13.26 -2.98
N GLU A 41 -13.28 -14.04 -3.99
CA GLU A 41 -12.53 -13.53 -5.12
C GLU A 41 -13.38 -12.54 -5.93
N VAL A 42 -12.83 -11.35 -6.16
CA VAL A 42 -13.45 -10.32 -7.01
C VAL A 42 -12.80 -10.32 -8.40
N PHE A 43 -11.47 -10.36 -8.45
CA PHE A 43 -10.69 -10.44 -9.68
C PHE A 43 -9.52 -11.41 -9.54
N ARG A 44 -9.13 -12.02 -10.66
CA ARG A 44 -7.99 -12.93 -10.75
C ARG A 44 -7.28 -12.73 -12.08
N TRP A 45 -5.96 -12.74 -12.04
CA TRP A 45 -5.11 -12.70 -13.23
C TRP A 45 -4.14 -13.88 -13.23
N LYS A 46 -3.94 -14.46 -14.41
CA LYS A 46 -2.76 -15.26 -14.76
C LYS A 46 -1.62 -14.35 -15.22
N TYR A 47 -1.97 -13.30 -15.93
CA TYR A 47 -1.08 -12.22 -16.38
C TYR A 47 -1.90 -10.94 -16.58
N ILE A 48 -1.22 -9.79 -16.58
CA ILE A 48 -1.84 -8.50 -16.86
C ILE A 48 -1.89 -8.26 -18.36
N GLU A 49 -3.05 -7.84 -18.85
CA GLU A 49 -3.28 -7.37 -20.21
C GLU A 49 -3.84 -5.95 -20.18
N PHE A 50 -3.40 -5.11 -21.12
CA PHE A 50 -3.75 -3.70 -21.15
C PHE A 50 -4.76 -3.37 -22.25
N ASP A 51 -5.61 -2.38 -22.01
CA ASP A 51 -6.60 -1.87 -22.97
C ASP A 51 -5.91 -0.99 -24.02
N TYR A 52 -5.12 -1.61 -24.90
CA TYR A 52 -4.49 -0.95 -26.04
C TYR A 52 -5.55 -0.42 -27.01
N PRO A 53 -5.33 0.76 -27.63
CA PRO A 53 -6.30 1.32 -28.58
C PRO A 53 -6.52 0.45 -29.81
N SER A 54 -5.47 -0.28 -30.24
CA SER A 54 -5.54 -1.20 -31.37
C SER A 54 -4.65 -2.44 -31.16
N LYS A 55 -4.97 -3.53 -31.87
CA LYS A 55 -4.10 -4.73 -31.90
C LYS A 55 -2.72 -4.44 -32.48
N SER A 56 -2.64 -3.50 -33.42
CA SER A 56 -1.36 -3.08 -34.03
C SER A 56 -0.46 -2.41 -33.01
N GLU A 57 -0.97 -1.44 -32.24
CA GLU A 57 -0.20 -0.78 -31.18
C GLU A 57 0.22 -1.74 -30.07
N ARG A 58 -0.64 -2.71 -29.73
CA ARG A 58 -0.28 -3.78 -28.80
C ARG A 58 0.90 -4.60 -29.35
N GLN A 59 0.84 -4.99 -30.62
CA GLN A 59 1.90 -5.78 -31.24
C GLN A 59 3.21 -5.00 -31.34
N GLU A 60 3.15 -3.72 -31.75
CA GLU A 60 4.31 -2.84 -31.77
C GLU A 60 4.98 -2.71 -30.39
N ALA A 61 4.19 -2.54 -29.32
CA ALA A 61 4.73 -2.51 -27.96
C ALA A 61 5.42 -3.82 -27.56
N ILE A 62 4.95 -4.96 -28.06
CA ILE A 62 5.60 -6.26 -27.84
C ILE A 62 6.90 -6.35 -28.65
N ASP A 63 6.86 -5.97 -29.92
CA ASP A 63 8.01 -6.04 -30.82
C ASP A 63 9.15 -5.12 -30.36
N ASN A 64 8.81 -3.96 -29.78
CA ASN A 64 9.76 -3.02 -29.18
C ASN A 64 10.22 -3.41 -27.77
N GLY A 65 9.61 -4.42 -27.15
CA GLY A 65 9.89 -4.83 -25.77
C GLY A 65 9.34 -3.89 -24.69
N ASP A 66 8.53 -2.90 -25.07
CA ASP A 66 7.82 -2.00 -24.14
C ASP A 66 6.76 -2.74 -23.33
N PHE A 67 6.21 -3.81 -23.89
CA PHE A 67 5.30 -4.73 -23.21
C PHE A 67 5.75 -6.17 -23.36
N ILE A 68 6.03 -6.82 -22.23
CA ILE A 68 6.32 -8.26 -22.17
C ILE A 68 5.19 -8.91 -21.37
N PRO A 69 4.27 -9.65 -22.02
CA PRO A 69 3.17 -10.32 -21.34
C PRO A 69 3.64 -11.17 -20.16
N GLY A 70 2.92 -11.09 -19.03
CA GLY A 70 3.27 -11.81 -17.79
C GLY A 70 4.36 -11.18 -16.94
N ARG A 71 4.99 -10.08 -17.40
CA ARG A 71 6.10 -9.44 -16.66
C ARG A 71 5.65 -8.36 -15.66
N SER A 72 4.46 -7.81 -15.85
CA SER A 72 3.86 -6.81 -14.94
C SER A 72 3.43 -7.46 -13.63
N LEU A 73 4.02 -7.00 -12.52
CA LEU A 73 3.71 -7.48 -11.17
C LEU A 73 2.78 -6.49 -10.49
N LEU A 74 1.61 -6.97 -10.07
CA LEU A 74 0.70 -6.21 -9.20
C LEU A 74 1.27 -6.22 -7.80
N ILE A 75 1.48 -5.04 -7.21
CA ILE A 75 1.94 -4.94 -5.82
C ILE A 75 1.00 -4.15 -4.93
N ASP A 76 0.04 -3.42 -5.49
CA ASP A 76 -0.91 -2.63 -4.71
C ASP A 76 -2.28 -2.55 -5.38
N VAL A 77 -3.31 -2.35 -4.56
CA VAL A 77 -4.69 -2.16 -4.97
C VAL A 77 -5.40 -1.20 -4.02
N ASP A 78 -6.17 -0.26 -4.57
CA ASP A 78 -7.12 0.55 -3.79
C ASP A 78 -8.39 0.78 -4.61
N VAL A 79 -9.51 1.02 -3.94
CA VAL A 79 -10.84 1.07 -4.55
C VAL A 79 -11.54 2.37 -4.22
N TYR A 80 -11.98 3.06 -5.28
CA TYR A 80 -12.87 4.20 -5.15
C TYR A 80 -14.31 3.78 -5.42
N TYR A 81 -15.19 4.05 -4.47
CA TYR A 81 -16.63 3.85 -4.60
C TYR A 81 -17.31 5.20 -4.85
N GLY A 82 -17.44 5.58 -6.13
CA GLY A 82 -18.04 6.84 -6.55
C GLY A 82 -19.52 6.73 -6.91
N SER A 83 -20.19 7.88 -7.06
CA SER A 83 -21.59 7.92 -7.50
C SER A 83 -21.82 7.39 -8.92
N ARG A 84 -20.77 7.36 -9.75
CA ARG A 84 -20.80 6.82 -11.13
C ARG A 84 -20.34 5.36 -11.21
N GLY A 85 -20.11 4.72 -10.07
CA GLY A 85 -19.60 3.35 -9.98
C GLY A 85 -18.24 3.28 -9.30
N GLN A 86 -17.72 2.05 -9.25
CA GLN A 86 -16.44 1.76 -8.62
C GLN A 86 -15.27 1.84 -9.60
N LYS A 87 -14.10 2.28 -9.12
CA LYS A 87 -12.82 2.17 -9.83
C LYS A 87 -11.86 1.40 -8.96
N VAL A 88 -11.27 0.33 -9.50
CA VAL A 88 -10.23 -0.46 -8.82
C VAL A 88 -8.90 -0.09 -9.43
N PHE A 89 -8.06 0.57 -8.65
CA PHE A 89 -6.70 0.95 -9.05
C PHE A 89 -5.73 -0.16 -8.72
N ILE A 90 -4.75 -0.36 -9.59
CA ILE A 90 -3.67 -1.32 -9.40
C ILE A 90 -2.31 -0.65 -9.63
N GLY A 91 -1.37 -0.88 -8.72
CA GLY A 91 0.02 -0.43 -8.81
C GLY A 91 0.95 -1.51 -9.36
N MET A 92 1.79 -1.14 -10.32
CA MET A 92 2.71 -2.03 -11.05
C MET A 92 4.06 -1.32 -11.30
N PRO A 93 5.02 -1.33 -10.37
CA PRO A 93 6.26 -0.56 -10.49
C PRO A 93 7.11 -1.05 -11.66
N ARG A 94 7.84 -0.13 -12.30
CA ARG A 94 8.77 -0.43 -13.41
C ARG A 94 10.16 -0.82 -12.89
N MET A 95 10.20 -1.86 -12.06
CA MET A 95 11.46 -2.41 -11.54
C MET A 95 12.32 -3.07 -12.64
N GLN A 96 11.70 -3.46 -13.75
CA GLN A 96 12.38 -4.00 -14.92
C GLN A 96 11.61 -3.60 -16.19
N GLY A 97 12.17 -3.89 -17.37
CA GLY A 97 11.54 -3.53 -18.65
C GLY A 97 10.31 -4.38 -18.99
N GLY A 98 9.53 -3.95 -19.99
CA GLY A 98 8.33 -4.67 -20.45
C GLY A 98 7.02 -4.29 -19.74
N HIS A 99 6.97 -3.10 -19.12
CA HIS A 99 5.83 -2.59 -18.35
C HIS A 99 5.28 -1.33 -19.01
N PRO A 100 4.17 -1.45 -19.76
CA PRO A 100 3.69 -0.34 -20.59
C PRO A 100 2.98 0.76 -19.77
N ALA A 101 2.49 0.44 -18.58
CA ALA A 101 1.95 1.40 -17.62
C ALA A 101 2.18 0.92 -16.18
N THR A 102 2.29 1.86 -15.24
CA THR A 102 2.60 1.57 -13.83
C THR A 102 1.43 1.73 -12.86
N ILE A 103 0.36 2.41 -13.30
CA ILE A 103 -0.90 2.46 -12.59
C ILE A 103 -2.03 2.32 -13.61
N ALA A 104 -3.03 1.52 -13.28
CA ALA A 104 -4.16 1.26 -14.15
C ALA A 104 -5.45 1.07 -13.35
N THR A 105 -6.59 1.18 -14.03
CA THR A 105 -7.90 0.79 -13.50
C THR A 105 -8.39 -0.49 -14.15
N VAL A 106 -9.00 -1.39 -13.38
CA VAL A 106 -9.64 -2.60 -13.91
C VAL A 106 -10.86 -2.22 -14.77
N THR A 107 -10.98 -2.80 -15.97
CA THR A 107 -12.11 -2.58 -16.89
C THR A 107 -13.16 -3.70 -16.78
N ASN A 108 -14.26 -3.57 -17.53
CA ASN A 108 -15.25 -4.63 -17.69
C ASN A 108 -14.92 -5.63 -18.83
N LYS A 109 -13.78 -5.45 -19.51
CA LYS A 109 -13.34 -6.32 -20.60
C LYS A 109 -12.48 -7.45 -20.05
N THR A 110 -12.51 -8.60 -20.73
CA THR A 110 -11.65 -9.75 -20.43
C THR A 110 -10.97 -10.26 -21.68
N THR A 111 -9.80 -10.85 -21.52
CA THR A 111 -9.15 -11.64 -22.57
C THR A 111 -9.95 -12.92 -22.87
N ALA A 112 -9.61 -13.61 -23.97
CA ALA A 112 -10.25 -14.86 -24.35
C ALA A 112 -10.09 -15.97 -23.30
N ASP A 113 -9.01 -15.95 -22.52
CA ASP A 113 -8.73 -16.87 -21.42
C ASP A 113 -9.18 -16.36 -20.04
N GLY A 114 -9.95 -15.27 -20.01
CA GLY A 114 -10.67 -14.78 -18.83
C GLY A 114 -9.91 -13.81 -17.92
N ASN A 115 -8.73 -13.30 -18.31
CA ASN A 115 -8.03 -12.29 -17.52
C ASN A 115 -8.75 -10.93 -17.66
N PRO A 116 -9.05 -10.22 -16.55
CA PRO A 116 -9.54 -8.85 -16.63
C PRO A 116 -8.52 -7.95 -17.32
N ILE A 117 -8.99 -7.11 -18.24
CA ILE A 117 -8.15 -6.13 -18.94
C ILE A 117 -8.09 -4.85 -18.11
N VAL A 118 -6.91 -4.23 -18.05
CA VAL A 118 -6.68 -3.01 -17.27
C VAL A 118 -6.39 -1.82 -18.19
N LYS A 119 -6.88 -0.65 -17.83
CA LYS A 119 -6.68 0.59 -18.60
C LYS A 119 -5.71 1.51 -17.85
N PRO A 120 -4.63 1.99 -18.49
CA PRO A 120 -3.70 2.93 -17.85
C PRO A 120 -4.39 4.17 -17.32
N TYR A 121 -4.00 4.59 -16.12
CA TYR A 121 -4.58 5.75 -15.44
C TYR A 121 -3.59 6.93 -15.40
N PRO A 122 -4.04 8.19 -15.62
CA PRO A 122 -5.38 8.55 -16.12
C PRO A 122 -5.53 8.27 -17.63
N SER A 123 -4.43 8.20 -18.37
CA SER A 123 -4.39 7.84 -19.79
C SER A 123 -3.02 7.29 -20.18
N TRP A 124 -2.92 6.72 -21.39
CA TRP A 124 -1.66 6.24 -21.97
C TRP A 124 -0.55 7.30 -22.02
N ASP A 125 -0.91 8.57 -22.24
CA ASP A 125 0.07 9.66 -22.42
C ASP A 125 0.91 9.92 -21.17
N TRP A 126 0.38 9.62 -19.99
CA TRP A 126 1.12 9.76 -18.73
C TRP A 126 2.20 8.69 -18.54
N HIS A 127 2.15 7.60 -19.30
CA HIS A 127 3.04 6.44 -19.18
C HIS A 127 4.07 6.34 -20.31
N LYS A 128 3.89 7.13 -21.38
CA LYS A 128 4.71 7.11 -22.60
C LYS A 128 5.68 8.31 -22.63
N ASN A 129 6.66 8.26 -23.53
CA ASN A 129 7.58 9.37 -23.82
C ASN A 129 8.25 9.96 -22.57
N LEU A 130 8.73 9.09 -21.67
CA LEU A 130 9.31 9.48 -20.39
C LEU A 130 10.76 9.99 -20.49
N ASN A 131 11.34 9.94 -21.70
CA ASN A 131 12.65 10.52 -21.96
C ASN A 131 12.51 12.04 -21.75
N ASP A 132 13.42 12.64 -21.00
CA ASP A 132 13.42 14.06 -20.62
C ASP A 132 12.41 14.49 -19.55
N CYS A 133 11.76 13.55 -18.86
CA CYS A 133 10.92 13.83 -17.69
C CYS A 133 9.84 14.89 -17.93
N PRO A 134 8.92 14.67 -18.88
CA PRO A 134 7.86 15.63 -19.17
C PRO A 134 7.05 15.93 -17.90
N THR A 135 6.45 17.12 -17.84
CA THR A 135 5.65 17.53 -16.68
C THR A 135 4.52 16.54 -16.40
N ASN A 136 3.77 16.13 -17.43
CA ASN A 136 2.70 15.15 -17.28
C ASN A 136 3.21 13.72 -17.45
N ARG A 137 3.81 13.20 -16.38
CA ARG A 137 4.37 11.84 -16.34
C ARG A 137 3.95 11.07 -15.09
N ILE A 138 3.96 9.76 -15.20
CA ILE A 138 3.97 8.77 -14.13
C ILE A 138 4.98 7.69 -14.54
N VAL A 139 6.16 7.66 -13.90
CA VAL A 139 7.24 6.74 -14.27
C VAL A 139 7.03 5.38 -13.61
N SER A 140 6.98 5.32 -12.27
CA SER A 140 6.86 4.07 -11.53
C SER A 140 6.16 4.28 -10.20
N VAL A 141 5.11 3.49 -9.96
CA VAL A 141 4.22 3.59 -8.79
C VAL A 141 4.28 2.31 -8.01
N PHE A 142 4.64 2.43 -6.72
CA PHE A 142 4.64 1.29 -5.81
C PHE A 142 3.32 1.11 -5.09
N ARG A 143 2.84 2.19 -4.47
CA ARG A 143 1.57 2.21 -3.73
C ARG A 143 0.77 3.46 -4.09
N VAL A 144 -0.54 3.34 -3.92
CA VAL A 144 -1.51 4.41 -4.12
C VAL A 144 -2.38 4.53 -2.88
N LYS A 145 -3.05 5.67 -2.74
CA LYS A 145 -4.06 5.84 -1.70
C LYS A 145 -5.27 6.59 -2.22
N VAL A 146 -6.43 5.95 -2.17
CA VAL A 146 -7.73 6.63 -2.27
C VAL A 146 -8.12 7.11 -0.88
N ASP A 147 -8.29 8.41 -0.73
CA ASP A 147 -8.75 9.01 0.52
C ASP A 147 -10.28 9.15 0.58
N GLU A 148 -10.80 9.50 1.76
CA GLU A 148 -12.23 9.69 2.01
C GLU A 148 -12.85 10.85 1.20
N CYS A 149 -12.03 11.72 0.60
CA CYS A 149 -12.46 12.83 -0.23
C CYS A 149 -12.67 12.43 -1.69
N GLY A 150 -12.36 11.17 -2.03
CA GLY A 150 -12.37 10.70 -3.41
C GLY A 150 -11.21 11.26 -4.22
N ARG A 151 -10.06 11.47 -3.60
CA ARG A 151 -8.81 11.81 -4.28
C ARG A 151 -7.91 10.57 -4.32
N LEU A 152 -7.29 10.33 -5.47
CA LEU A 152 -6.26 9.31 -5.63
C LEU A 152 -4.89 9.96 -5.50
N TRP A 153 -4.15 9.55 -4.49
CA TRP A 153 -2.77 9.92 -4.26
C TRP A 153 -1.85 8.87 -4.86
N ILE A 154 -0.93 9.34 -5.69
CA ILE A 154 0.04 8.51 -6.40
C ILE A 154 1.43 8.99 -6.01
N LEU A 155 2.26 8.05 -5.58
CA LEU A 155 3.68 8.25 -5.39
C LEU A 155 4.42 7.72 -6.61
N ASP A 156 4.91 8.64 -7.45
CA ASP A 156 5.76 8.32 -8.60
C ASP A 156 7.23 8.43 -8.18
N THR A 157 7.94 7.30 -8.17
CA THR A 157 9.34 7.24 -7.72
C THR A 157 10.30 7.85 -8.74
N GLY A 158 9.88 8.07 -9.98
CA GLY A 158 10.76 8.52 -11.06
C GLY A 158 11.79 7.48 -11.52
N SER A 159 11.73 6.24 -10.99
CA SER A 159 12.67 5.17 -11.29
C SER A 159 12.15 4.22 -12.38
N ARG A 160 13.05 3.75 -13.25
CA ARG A 160 12.80 2.76 -14.30
C ARG A 160 14.02 1.84 -14.40
N ASN A 161 13.83 0.52 -14.29
CA ASN A 161 14.91 -0.47 -14.33
C ASN A 161 16.02 -0.17 -13.30
N ASP A 162 15.62 0.08 -12.05
CA ASP A 162 16.51 0.43 -10.93
C ASP A 162 17.36 1.71 -11.14
N SER A 163 17.03 2.52 -12.14
CA SER A 163 17.68 3.82 -12.41
C SER A 163 16.68 4.96 -12.28
N TYR A 164 17.08 6.03 -11.60
CA TYR A 164 16.28 7.27 -11.54
C TYR A 164 16.41 8.01 -12.86
N ILE A 165 15.30 8.08 -13.61
CA ILE A 165 15.24 8.90 -14.82
C ILE A 165 14.67 10.27 -14.54
N CYS A 166 13.80 10.40 -13.52
CA CYS A 166 13.14 11.65 -13.14
C CYS A 166 13.14 11.87 -11.61
N PRO A 167 12.95 13.12 -11.15
CA PRO A 167 12.65 13.39 -9.74
C PRO A 167 11.37 12.67 -9.30
N ALA A 168 11.39 12.15 -8.07
CA ALA A 168 10.21 11.57 -7.44
C ALA A 168 9.16 12.66 -7.18
N GLN A 169 7.89 12.30 -7.30
CA GLN A 169 6.78 13.24 -7.15
C GLN A 169 5.55 12.59 -6.53
N ILE A 170 4.75 13.44 -5.87
CA ILE A 170 3.45 13.10 -5.34
C ILE A 170 2.40 13.76 -6.23
N LEU A 171 1.45 12.97 -6.71
CA LEU A 171 0.32 13.41 -7.51
C LEU A 171 -0.98 13.16 -6.75
N ALA A 172 -1.96 14.04 -6.93
CA ALA A 172 -3.32 13.80 -6.46
C ALA A 172 -4.30 14.06 -7.60
N PHE A 173 -5.21 13.13 -7.86
CA PHE A 173 -6.27 13.26 -8.85
C PHE A 173 -7.64 13.28 -8.17
N ASP A 174 -8.53 14.17 -8.61
CA ASP A 174 -9.96 14.11 -8.27
C ASP A 174 -10.57 12.93 -9.04
N LEU A 175 -11.09 11.92 -8.33
CA LEU A 175 -11.64 10.72 -8.95
C LEU A 175 -13.05 10.92 -9.55
N LYS A 176 -13.71 12.03 -9.25
CA LYS A 176 -14.99 12.40 -9.87
C LYS A 176 -14.79 12.94 -11.28
N THR A 177 -13.70 13.66 -11.52
CA THR A 177 -13.41 14.33 -12.80
C THR A 177 -12.21 13.74 -13.53
N ASP A 178 -11.43 12.88 -12.86
CA ASP A 178 -10.13 12.36 -13.32
C ASP A 178 -9.13 13.46 -13.68
N THR A 179 -9.18 14.57 -12.94
CA THR A 179 -8.30 15.74 -13.15
C THR A 179 -7.25 15.83 -12.06
N LEU A 180 -6.05 16.23 -12.45
CA LEU A 180 -4.95 16.50 -11.51
C LEU A 180 -5.31 17.68 -10.59
N LEU A 181 -5.21 17.47 -9.28
CA LEU A 181 -5.39 18.48 -8.23
C LEU A 181 -4.04 19.02 -7.74
N TYR A 182 -3.13 18.11 -7.40
CA TYR A 182 -1.82 18.45 -6.85
C TYR A 182 -0.73 17.72 -7.63
N ARG A 183 0.38 18.44 -7.87
CA ARG A 183 1.66 17.89 -8.30
C ARG A 183 2.73 18.49 -7.42
N TYR A 184 3.55 17.63 -6.83
CA TYR A 184 4.65 18.05 -5.98
C TYR A 184 5.87 17.19 -6.25
N GLU A 185 6.91 17.77 -6.85
CA GLU A 185 8.20 17.10 -6.95
C GLU A 185 8.91 17.21 -5.60
N ILE A 186 9.34 16.08 -5.05
CA ILE A 186 10.05 16.06 -3.77
C ILE A 186 11.42 16.74 -3.99
N PRO A 187 11.80 17.73 -3.17
CA PRO A 187 13.09 18.40 -3.33
C PRO A 187 14.26 17.41 -3.22
N SER A 188 15.24 17.52 -4.12
CA SER A 188 16.38 16.60 -4.20
C SER A 188 17.26 16.57 -2.94
N ASN A 189 17.22 17.63 -2.12
CA ASN A 189 17.91 17.68 -0.83
C ASN A 189 17.19 16.89 0.28
N GLN A 190 16.02 16.32 0.02
CA GLN A 190 15.25 15.53 0.99
C GLN A 190 15.43 14.01 0.82
N TYR A 191 16.19 13.57 -0.18
CA TYR A 191 16.46 12.15 -0.39
C TYR A 191 17.86 11.89 -0.92
N GLU A 192 18.26 10.63 -0.84
CA GLU A 192 19.61 10.16 -1.16
C GLU A 192 19.55 9.26 -2.40
N PRO A 193 20.68 8.98 -3.07
CA PRO A 193 20.71 8.04 -4.19
C PRO A 193 20.18 6.65 -3.84
N ARG A 194 20.31 6.23 -2.57
CA ARG A 194 19.77 4.96 -2.06
C ARG A 194 18.28 5.00 -1.71
N SER A 195 17.67 6.18 -1.61
CA SER A 195 16.28 6.31 -1.17
C SER A 195 15.36 5.48 -2.04
N VAL A 196 14.31 4.91 -1.47
CA VAL A 196 13.27 4.17 -2.18
C VAL A 196 11.94 4.51 -1.53
N PHE A 197 11.17 5.36 -2.19
CA PHE A 197 9.85 5.76 -1.71
C PHE A 197 8.80 4.70 -2.05
N VAL A 198 8.03 4.23 -1.06
CA VAL A 198 7.10 3.10 -1.26
C VAL A 198 5.67 3.44 -0.90
N VAL A 199 5.37 3.89 0.32
CA VAL A 199 3.99 4.03 0.80
C VAL A 199 3.61 5.49 1.00
N PRO A 200 2.57 6.00 0.29
CA PRO A 200 1.89 7.23 0.68
C PRO A 200 0.76 6.92 1.67
N VAL A 201 0.83 7.52 2.86
CA VAL A 201 -0.28 7.57 3.83
C VAL A 201 -0.86 8.97 3.84
N VAL A 202 -2.18 9.07 3.72
CA VAL A 202 -2.89 10.34 3.62
C VAL A 202 -3.71 10.55 4.89
N ASP A 203 -3.46 11.64 5.59
CA ASP A 203 -4.15 12.07 6.81
C ASP A 203 -5.01 13.29 6.48
N VAL A 204 -6.32 13.09 6.37
CA VAL A 204 -7.30 14.17 6.16
C VAL A 204 -7.91 14.54 7.51
N ARG A 205 -7.70 15.78 7.93
CA ARG A 205 -8.00 16.25 9.29
C ARG A 205 -9.28 17.07 9.39
N ASP A 206 -9.81 17.50 8.24
CA ASP A 206 -11.02 18.28 8.15
C ASP A 206 -12.04 17.68 7.15
N LYS A 207 -13.32 18.00 7.36
CA LYS A 207 -14.39 17.51 6.46
C LYS A 207 -14.38 18.16 5.08
N GLN A 208 -13.66 19.29 4.92
CA GLN A 208 -13.54 19.99 3.65
C GLN A 208 -12.32 19.55 2.84
N CYS A 209 -11.51 18.61 3.37
CA CYS A 209 -10.35 18.04 2.70
C CYS A 209 -9.23 19.05 2.41
N LYS A 210 -9.20 20.17 3.15
CA LYS A 210 -8.22 21.25 3.01
C LYS A 210 -7.04 21.10 3.96
N ASP A 211 -7.27 20.50 5.12
CA ASP A 211 -6.22 20.10 6.05
C ASP A 211 -5.88 18.63 5.76
N THR A 212 -4.90 18.44 4.89
CA THR A 212 -4.41 17.12 4.50
C THR A 212 -2.91 17.11 4.64
N ILE A 213 -2.35 16.06 5.24
CA ILE A 213 -0.93 15.79 5.27
C ILE A 213 -0.68 14.44 4.62
N VAL A 214 0.35 14.35 3.79
CA VAL A 214 0.79 13.11 3.16
C VAL A 214 2.13 12.71 3.74
N TYR A 215 2.22 11.47 4.20
CA TYR A 215 3.44 10.86 4.72
C TYR A 215 3.93 9.85 3.70
N VAL A 216 5.18 9.96 3.28
CA VAL A 216 5.80 9.03 2.33
C VAL A 216 6.98 8.33 2.99
N SER A 217 6.92 7.01 3.10
CA SER A 217 8.02 6.21 3.65
C SER A 217 9.17 6.08 2.65
N ASP A 218 10.39 6.28 3.13
CA ASP A 218 11.64 6.01 2.42
C ASP A 218 12.29 4.75 3.00
N CYS A 219 12.01 3.58 2.38
CA CYS A 219 12.42 2.27 2.87
C CYS A 219 13.92 2.13 3.00
N GLN A 220 14.66 2.71 2.05
CA GLN A 220 16.10 2.55 1.97
C GLN A 220 16.84 3.79 2.46
N GLY A 221 16.17 4.92 2.66
CA GLY A 221 16.71 6.11 3.32
C GLY A 221 16.43 6.16 4.84
N PHE A 222 15.52 5.33 5.34
CA PHE A 222 15.10 5.23 6.74
C PHE A 222 14.53 6.54 7.29
N ALA A 223 13.63 7.14 6.52
CA ALA A 223 13.02 8.43 6.82
C ALA A 223 11.57 8.47 6.33
N ILE A 224 10.86 9.52 6.74
CA ILE A 224 9.54 9.86 6.22
C ILE A 224 9.61 11.26 5.62
N ILE A 225 9.09 11.42 4.41
CA ILE A 225 8.79 12.73 3.85
C ILE A 225 7.39 13.11 4.28
N VAL A 226 7.26 14.27 4.91
CA VAL A 226 5.97 14.85 5.28
C VAL A 226 5.67 15.97 4.29
N TYR A 227 4.56 15.86 3.57
CA TYR A 227 4.12 16.81 2.56
C TYR A 227 2.80 17.46 2.97
N ASN A 228 2.77 18.79 2.94
CA ASN A 228 1.56 19.59 3.10
C ASN A 228 1.13 20.15 1.72
N PRO A 229 0.06 19.63 1.10
CA PRO A 229 -0.40 20.05 -0.22
C PRO A 229 -0.91 21.48 -0.27
N SER A 230 -1.57 21.94 0.80
CA SER A 230 -2.14 23.29 0.86
C SER A 230 -1.07 24.37 0.93
N LEU A 231 0.08 24.06 1.51
CA LEU A 231 1.24 24.95 1.57
C LEU A 231 2.25 24.70 0.44
N GLY A 232 2.16 23.57 -0.26
CA GLY A 232 3.12 23.19 -1.31
C GLY A 232 4.54 22.97 -0.78
N VAL A 233 4.68 22.46 0.45
CA VAL A 233 5.98 22.24 1.09
C VAL A 233 6.08 20.85 1.68
N SER A 234 7.29 20.31 1.71
CA SER A 234 7.62 19.09 2.43
C SER A 234 8.87 19.24 3.28
N TRP A 235 9.06 18.31 4.21
CA TRP A 235 10.29 18.16 4.98
C TRP A 235 10.56 16.68 5.28
N LYS A 236 11.85 16.34 5.44
CA LYS A 236 12.30 15.00 5.83
C LYS A 236 12.31 14.90 7.36
N VAL A 237 11.74 13.81 7.87
CA VAL A 237 11.77 13.43 9.29
C VAL A 237 12.50 12.10 9.40
N GLY A 238 13.40 11.99 10.36
CA GLY A 238 14.09 10.74 10.69
C GLY A 238 14.01 10.44 12.17
N ASP A 239 13.87 9.17 12.52
CA ASP A 239 13.94 8.67 13.89
C ASP A 239 14.66 7.31 13.93
N LYS A 240 15.23 6.95 15.08
CA LYS A 240 15.90 5.67 15.29
C LYS A 240 14.97 4.48 15.08
N THR A 241 13.67 4.63 15.31
CA THR A 241 12.67 3.57 15.09
C THR A 241 12.45 3.24 13.61
N MET A 242 12.96 4.06 12.69
CA MET A 242 12.82 3.86 11.23
C MET A 242 13.92 2.97 10.64
N TYR A 243 14.92 2.58 11.43
CA TYR A 243 15.98 1.69 10.99
C TYR A 243 15.53 0.23 11.05
N PRO A 244 15.91 -0.61 10.07
CA PRO A 244 15.57 -2.02 10.09
C PRO A 244 16.27 -2.72 11.25
N TYR A 245 15.59 -3.71 11.84
CA TYR A 245 16.20 -4.60 12.82
C TYR A 245 17.13 -5.59 12.12
N PRO A 246 18.46 -5.59 12.39
CA PRO A 246 19.43 -6.39 11.62
C PRO A 246 19.17 -7.90 11.64
N SER A 247 18.51 -8.41 12.68
CA SER A 247 18.19 -9.82 12.85
C SER A 247 16.92 -10.27 12.11
N SER A 248 16.17 -9.36 11.49
CA SER A 248 14.83 -9.61 10.94
C SER A 248 14.72 -9.31 9.44
N GLY A 249 15.78 -9.61 8.68
CA GLY A 249 15.85 -9.33 7.24
C GLY A 249 15.38 -10.48 6.32
N THR A 250 15.21 -11.68 6.85
CA THR A 250 14.89 -12.88 6.07
C THR A 250 13.62 -13.54 6.61
N TYR A 251 12.71 -13.86 5.70
CA TYR A 251 11.45 -14.53 5.99
C TYR A 251 11.34 -15.83 5.22
N GLU A 252 10.78 -16.86 5.85
CA GLU A 252 10.51 -18.13 5.17
C GLU A 252 9.07 -18.10 4.62
N ILE A 253 8.93 -18.20 3.30
CA ILE A 253 7.64 -18.29 2.62
C ILE A 253 7.61 -19.61 1.86
N GLN A 254 6.70 -20.51 2.24
CA GLN A 254 6.56 -21.84 1.65
C GLN A 254 7.88 -22.64 1.58
N GLY A 255 8.67 -22.64 2.66
CA GLY A 255 9.95 -23.37 2.72
C GLY A 255 11.10 -22.68 1.99
N LYS A 256 10.92 -21.44 1.51
CA LYS A 256 11.97 -20.66 0.83
C LYS A 256 12.28 -19.39 1.60
N ASN A 257 13.56 -19.21 1.92
CA ASN A 257 14.06 -17.96 2.48
C ASN A 257 14.01 -16.85 1.44
N THR A 258 13.33 -15.76 1.79
CA THR A 258 13.10 -14.57 0.97
C THR A 258 13.42 -13.33 1.79
N ALA A 259 14.15 -12.38 1.21
CA ALA A 259 14.25 -11.04 1.74
C ALA A 259 13.08 -10.20 1.21
N ILE A 260 12.39 -9.47 2.09
CA ILE A 260 11.31 -8.57 1.69
C ILE A 260 11.92 -7.19 1.48
N LEU A 261 12.03 -6.76 0.22
CA LEU A 261 12.79 -5.56 -0.17
C LEU A 261 12.01 -4.24 0.00
N PHE A 262 10.71 -4.29 0.31
CA PHE A 262 9.82 -3.13 0.32
C PHE A 262 8.75 -3.15 1.42
N GLU A 263 9.02 -3.83 2.55
CA GLU A 263 8.19 -3.69 3.75
C GLU A 263 8.74 -2.52 4.60
N CYS A 264 8.32 -1.33 4.18
CA CYS A 264 8.16 -0.11 4.95
C CYS A 264 6.88 0.58 4.41
#